data_AF-A0A0F9SGH9-F1
#
_entry.id   AF-A0A0F9SGH9-F1
#
_cell.length_a   1.000
_cell.length_b   1.000
_cell.length_c   1.000
_cell.angle_alpha   90.00
_cell.angle_beta   90.00
_cell.angle_gamma   90.00
#
_symmetry.space_group_name_H-M   'P 1'
#
loop_
_entity.id
_entity.type
_entity.pdbx_description
1 polymer ?
#
loop_
_entity_poly.entity_id
_entity_poly.type
_entity_poly.pdbx_seq_one_letter_code
_entity_poly.pdbx_strand_id
1 'polypeptide(L)'
;MSNLQKYGEYTVESAEEEQKQIDESSSVDYLKLSVGRNVVRFLPPPVGKTSPFKIVQQHFLKLPGMPSPVKFACPRYLKPSGHCIVCAKANELYRSGNSADKERGYELFPKRRVYANVIDRSNQEKGPIILEMGKTIHEPLVKIRKNEDIGGNYTHPDEGFDIVIDRVGTSKNDTKYTVIPARKSSPLGNLEWVEQQHDLDRYSKQHTDAEIREMIGAPASEESSSAPEPEGATSDDFIDVESEPAEGEDNIKW
;
A
#
# COMPACT_ATOMS: atom_id res chain seq x y z
N MET A 1 -55.19 -11.81 -3.82
CA MET A 1 -54.52 -11.50 -2.54
C MET A 1 -53.05 -11.32 -2.84
N SER A 2 -52.55 -10.09 -2.66
CA SER A 2 -51.21 -9.66 -3.05
C SER A 2 -50.20 -10.10 -1.98
N ASN A 3 -49.39 -11.12 -2.28
CA ASN A 3 -48.25 -11.50 -1.46
C ASN A 3 -47.04 -10.64 -1.86
N LEU A 4 -47.15 -9.32 -1.66
CA LEU A 4 -46.04 -8.39 -1.89
C LEU A 4 -45.12 -8.52 -0.67
N GLN A 5 -44.06 -9.31 -0.77
CA GLN A 5 -42.94 -9.21 0.15
C GLN A 5 -42.34 -7.80 -0.01
N LYS A 6 -42.48 -6.96 1.02
CA LYS A 6 -42.12 -5.53 0.99
C LYS A 6 -40.68 -5.25 1.45
N TYR A 7 -39.91 -6.28 1.76
CA TYR A 7 -38.60 -6.17 2.41
C TYR A 7 -37.69 -7.34 2.05
N GLY A 8 -36.39 -7.07 1.96
CA GLY A 8 -35.35 -8.08 1.85
C GLY A 8 -35.01 -8.70 3.22
N GLU A 9 -34.28 -9.81 3.20
CA GLU A 9 -33.79 -10.47 4.41
C GLU A 9 -32.31 -10.15 4.62
N TYR A 10 -31.95 -9.78 5.85
CA TYR A 10 -30.56 -9.68 6.27
C TYR A 10 -30.10 -11.08 6.67
N THR A 11 -29.35 -11.73 5.79
CA THR A 11 -28.96 -13.13 5.95
C THR A 11 -27.78 -13.27 6.91
N VAL A 12 -27.59 -14.49 7.45
CA VAL A 12 -26.41 -14.80 8.27
C VAL A 12 -25.13 -14.61 7.48
N GLU A 13 -25.11 -14.97 6.19
CA GLU A 13 -23.97 -14.76 5.30
C GLU A 13 -23.64 -13.26 5.15
N SER A 14 -24.66 -12.42 4.93
CA SER A 14 -24.48 -10.96 4.90
C SER A 14 -23.98 -10.41 6.23
N ALA A 15 -24.45 -10.96 7.35
CA ALA A 15 -24.00 -10.56 8.68
C ALA A 15 -22.56 -11.00 8.99
N GLU A 16 -22.15 -12.18 8.52
CA GLU A 16 -20.78 -12.66 8.62
C GLU A 16 -19.82 -11.83 7.74
N GLU A 17 -20.24 -11.46 6.53
CA GLU A 17 -19.50 -10.54 5.67
C GLU A 17 -19.37 -9.14 6.28
N GLU A 18 -20.46 -8.60 6.85
CA GLU A 18 -20.43 -7.32 7.55
C GLU A 18 -19.58 -7.38 8.83
N GLN A 19 -19.65 -8.47 9.61
CA GLN A 19 -18.80 -8.68 10.78
C GLN A 19 -17.32 -8.76 10.39
N LYS A 20 -17.00 -9.47 9.31
CA LYS A 20 -15.63 -9.52 8.76
C LYS A 20 -15.17 -8.12 8.33
N GLN A 21 -16.04 -7.32 7.70
CA GLN A 21 -15.72 -5.93 7.36
C GLN A 21 -15.53 -5.06 8.62
N ILE A 22 -16.31 -5.27 9.68
CA ILE A 22 -16.17 -4.56 10.96
C ILE A 22 -14.84 -4.93 11.63
N ASP A 23 -14.49 -6.22 11.67
CA ASP A 23 -13.23 -6.72 12.23
C ASP A 23 -12.03 -6.22 11.42
N GLU A 24 -12.15 -6.15 10.09
CA GLU A 24 -11.16 -5.52 9.21
C GLU A 24 -11.12 -3.99 9.36
N SER A 25 -12.21 -3.35 9.78
CA SER A 25 -12.30 -1.90 10.02
C SER A 25 -11.81 -1.47 11.40
N SER A 26 -11.76 -2.41 12.35
CA SER A 26 -11.08 -2.24 13.63
C SER A 26 -9.62 -1.90 13.33
N SER A 27 -9.15 -0.75 13.83
CA SER A 27 -7.91 -0.10 13.41
C SER A 27 -6.75 -1.09 13.28
N VAL A 28 -6.40 -1.47 12.04
CA VAL A 28 -5.21 -2.30 11.84
C VAL A 28 -4.01 -1.52 12.33
N ASP A 29 -3.32 -2.09 13.31
CA ASP A 29 -2.12 -1.49 13.85
C ASP A 29 -1.01 -1.55 12.80
N TYR A 30 -0.64 -0.38 12.29
CA TYR A 30 0.53 -0.22 11.44
C TYR A 30 1.77 -0.02 12.30
N LEU A 31 2.82 -0.77 11.99
CA LEU A 31 4.13 -0.50 12.54
C LEU A 31 4.70 0.79 11.91
N LYS A 32 4.77 1.84 12.72
CA LYS A 32 5.50 3.07 12.35
C LYS A 32 6.96 2.91 12.76
N LEU A 33 7.85 2.82 11.77
CA LEU A 33 9.29 2.76 12.02
C LEU A 33 9.77 4.04 12.71
N SER A 34 10.28 3.91 13.93
CA SER A 34 10.91 4.99 14.67
C SER A 34 12.27 5.35 14.07
N VAL A 35 12.77 6.57 14.32
CA VAL A 35 14.15 6.92 13.96
C VAL A 35 15.10 6.07 14.79
N GLY A 36 16.11 5.52 14.11
CA GLY A 36 17.07 4.57 14.66
C GLY A 36 16.65 3.13 14.41
N ARG A 37 17.02 2.28 15.36
CA ARG A 37 16.98 0.82 15.23
C ARG A 37 15.58 0.26 15.49
N ASN A 38 14.95 -0.30 14.47
CA ASN A 38 13.71 -1.07 14.59
C ASN A 38 14.01 -2.56 14.37
N VAL A 39 13.55 -3.44 15.26
CA VAL A 39 13.78 -4.88 15.15
C VAL A 39 12.45 -5.57 14.91
N VAL A 40 12.31 -6.20 13.74
CA VAL A 40 11.05 -6.79 13.29
C VAL A 40 11.23 -8.25 12.91
N ARG A 41 10.23 -9.08 13.19
CA ARG A 41 10.16 -10.45 12.72
C ARG A 41 9.08 -10.57 11.66
N PHE A 42 9.48 -10.82 10.42
CA PHE A 42 8.53 -11.08 9.34
C PHE A 42 7.86 -12.45 9.51
N LEU A 43 6.55 -12.48 9.32
CA LEU A 43 5.77 -13.72 9.34
C LEU A 43 5.89 -14.46 8.00
N PRO A 44 5.74 -15.80 8.00
CA PRO A 44 5.74 -16.59 6.77
C PRO A 44 4.52 -16.27 5.90
N PRO A 45 4.56 -16.60 4.59
CA PRO A 45 3.38 -16.55 3.74
C PRO A 45 2.20 -17.32 4.37
N PRO A 46 0.98 -16.74 4.38
CA PRO A 46 -0.22 -17.50 4.72
C PRO A 46 -0.41 -18.71 3.80
N VAL A 47 -1.19 -19.70 4.25
CA VAL A 47 -1.51 -20.89 3.46
C VAL A 47 -2.08 -20.49 2.09
N GLY A 48 -1.55 -21.09 1.02
CA GLY A 48 -1.95 -20.79 -0.36
C GLY A 48 -1.29 -19.56 -0.98
N LYS A 49 -0.50 -18.78 -0.22
CA LYS A 49 0.32 -17.68 -0.74
C LYS A 49 1.77 -18.13 -0.90
N THR A 50 2.45 -17.62 -1.92
CA THR A 50 3.86 -17.92 -2.21
C THR A 50 4.83 -16.87 -1.67
N SER A 51 4.31 -15.77 -1.16
CA SER A 51 5.06 -14.60 -0.70
C SER A 51 4.44 -14.07 0.59
N PRO A 52 5.25 -13.60 1.57
CA PRO A 52 4.76 -12.93 2.76
C PRO A 52 4.34 -11.47 2.45
N PHE A 53 4.59 -11.01 1.22
CA PHE A 53 4.38 -9.65 0.78
C PHE A 53 3.16 -9.52 -0.11
N LYS A 54 2.39 -8.45 0.13
CA LYS A 54 1.46 -7.89 -0.84
C LYS A 54 2.06 -6.65 -1.47
N ILE A 55 2.23 -6.65 -2.79
CA ILE A 55 2.74 -5.50 -3.55
C ILE A 55 1.57 -4.87 -4.30
N VAL A 56 1.37 -3.57 -4.14
CA VAL A 56 0.28 -2.81 -4.79
C VAL A 56 0.81 -1.48 -5.29
N GLN A 57 0.30 -1.01 -6.43
CA GLN A 57 0.47 0.37 -6.89
C GLN A 57 -0.73 1.19 -6.42
N GLN A 58 -0.51 2.22 -5.60
CA GLN A 58 -1.59 2.98 -4.96
C GLN A 58 -1.49 4.47 -5.24
N HIS A 59 -2.63 5.10 -5.51
CA HIS A 59 -2.74 6.56 -5.55
C HIS A 59 -2.82 7.12 -4.12
N PHE A 60 -2.19 8.27 -3.91
CA PHE A 60 -2.20 9.01 -2.64
C PHE A 60 -2.56 10.46 -2.90
N LEU A 61 -3.85 10.78 -2.81
CA LEU A 61 -4.38 12.07 -3.23
C LEU A 61 -4.62 12.97 -2.03
N LYS A 62 -3.91 14.10 -1.98
CA LYS A 62 -4.18 15.16 -1.01
C LYS A 62 -5.23 16.08 -1.62
N LEU A 63 -6.45 16.06 -1.07
CA LEU A 63 -7.56 16.82 -1.61
C LEU A 63 -7.93 17.98 -0.69
N PRO A 64 -8.20 19.17 -1.25
CA PRO A 64 -8.63 20.31 -0.45
C PRO A 64 -9.86 19.98 0.38
N GLY A 65 -9.87 20.38 1.65
CA GLY A 65 -10.99 20.14 2.56
C GLY A 65 -11.06 18.74 3.15
N MET A 66 -10.16 17.81 2.79
CA MET A 66 -10.06 16.51 3.46
C MET A 66 -8.92 16.47 4.48
N PRO A 67 -9.17 15.98 5.71
CA PRO A 67 -8.14 15.92 6.75
C PRO A 67 -7.08 14.84 6.52
N SER A 68 -7.33 13.90 5.60
CA SER A 68 -6.41 12.81 5.30
C SER A 68 -6.41 12.51 3.81
N PRO A 69 -5.27 12.03 3.25
CA PRO A 69 -5.21 11.69 1.84
C PRO A 69 -6.15 10.54 1.49
N VAL A 70 -6.80 10.62 0.34
CA VAL A 70 -7.53 9.50 -0.27
C VAL A 70 -6.51 8.51 -0.82
N LYS A 71 -6.67 7.23 -0.46
CA LYS A 71 -5.77 6.15 -0.85
C LYS A 71 -6.55 5.01 -1.47
N PHE A 72 -6.14 4.57 -2.65
CA PHE A 72 -6.75 3.41 -3.31
C PHE A 72 -5.77 2.72 -4.26
N ALA A 73 -5.99 1.42 -4.50
CA ALA A 73 -5.20 0.64 -5.45
C ALA A 73 -5.52 1.08 -6.88
N CYS A 74 -4.47 1.36 -7.67
CA CYS A 74 -4.61 1.81 -9.04
C CYS A 74 -5.22 0.70 -9.92
N PRO A 75 -6.43 0.89 -10.49
CA PRO A 75 -7.08 -0.15 -11.29
C PRO A 75 -6.24 -0.61 -12.49
N ARG A 76 -5.43 0.29 -13.07
CA ARG A 76 -4.48 0.00 -14.15
C ARG A 76 -3.51 -1.13 -13.83
N TYR A 77 -3.06 -1.24 -12.58
CA TYR A 77 -2.11 -2.27 -12.18
C TYR A 77 -2.79 -3.52 -11.60
N LEU A 78 -4.12 -3.53 -11.49
CA LEU A 78 -4.88 -4.68 -11.02
C LEU A 78 -5.41 -5.54 -12.19
N LYS A 79 -5.58 -4.95 -13.38
CA LYS A 79 -6.08 -5.65 -14.57
C LYS A 79 -5.27 -5.27 -15.82
N PRO A 80 -5.01 -6.21 -16.76
CA PRO A 80 -4.26 -5.93 -17.99
C PRO A 80 -4.83 -4.79 -18.84
N SER A 81 -6.14 -4.58 -18.84
CA SER A 81 -6.84 -3.49 -19.54
C SER A 81 -7.36 -2.41 -18.59
N GLY A 82 -6.75 -2.28 -17.41
CA GLY A 82 -7.26 -1.39 -16.38
C GLY A 82 -7.14 0.07 -16.79
N HIS A 83 -8.27 0.71 -17.07
CA HIS A 83 -8.33 2.16 -17.14
C HIS A 83 -8.25 2.75 -15.72
N CYS A 84 -7.60 3.90 -15.57
CA CYS A 84 -7.62 4.65 -14.31
C CYS A 84 -7.72 6.14 -14.60
N ILE A 85 -8.82 6.76 -14.21
CA ILE A 85 -9.09 8.19 -14.42
C ILE A 85 -8.01 9.09 -13.79
N VAL A 86 -7.43 8.68 -12.65
CA VAL A 86 -6.38 9.44 -11.97
C VAL A 86 -5.05 9.32 -12.71
N CYS A 87 -4.72 8.15 -13.26
CA CYS A 87 -3.56 8.01 -14.15
C CYS A 87 -3.73 8.84 -15.43
N ALA A 88 -4.93 8.93 -16.00
CA ALA A 88 -5.20 9.76 -17.17
C ALA A 88 -4.94 11.24 -16.84
N LYS A 89 -5.48 11.75 -15.72
CA LYS A 89 -5.23 13.13 -15.27
C LYS A 89 -3.77 13.39 -14.92
N ALA A 90 -3.11 12.44 -14.27
CA ALA A 90 -1.67 12.53 -13.97
C ALA A 90 -0.84 12.72 -15.25
N ASN A 91 -1.12 11.93 -16.29
CA ASN A 91 -0.45 12.04 -17.58
C ASN A 91 -0.74 13.36 -18.30
N GLU A 92 -1.98 13.85 -18.26
CA GLU A 92 -2.36 15.15 -18.82
C GLU A 92 -1.52 16.27 -18.21
N LEU A 93 -1.48 16.34 -16.87
CA LEU A 93 -0.71 17.35 -16.14
C LEU A 93 0.80 17.19 -16.37
N TYR A 94 1.30 15.96 -16.35
CA TYR A 94 2.74 15.67 -16.52
C TYR A 94 3.26 16.00 -17.93
N ARG A 95 2.39 15.92 -18.94
CA ARG A 95 2.74 16.30 -20.33
C ARG A 95 2.54 17.78 -20.63
N SER A 96 1.99 18.54 -19.70
CA SER A 96 1.88 19.98 -19.88
C SER A 96 3.27 20.62 -20.02
N GLY A 97 3.32 21.80 -20.64
CA GLY A 97 4.55 22.59 -20.70
C GLY A 97 4.91 23.30 -19.38
N ASN A 98 4.05 23.21 -18.36
CA ASN A 98 4.17 23.97 -17.11
C ASN A 98 4.81 23.11 -16.01
N SER A 99 5.85 23.63 -15.35
CA SER A 99 6.57 22.92 -14.28
C SER A 99 5.69 22.58 -13.08
N ALA A 100 4.79 23.47 -12.67
CA ALA A 100 3.88 23.24 -11.56
C ALA A 100 2.88 22.11 -11.86
N ASP A 101 2.38 22.05 -13.10
CA ASP A 101 1.51 20.97 -13.54
C ASP A 101 2.27 19.64 -13.65
N LYS A 102 3.55 19.67 -14.05
CA LYS A 102 4.40 18.47 -14.03
C LYS A 102 4.57 17.91 -12.63
N GLU A 103 4.86 18.76 -11.65
CA GLU A 103 4.99 18.34 -10.26
C GLU A 103 3.67 17.74 -9.73
N ARG A 104 2.54 18.41 -9.98
CA ARG A 104 1.22 17.88 -9.62
C ARG A 104 0.93 16.54 -10.28
N GLY A 105 1.21 16.41 -11.58
CA GLY A 105 1.06 15.14 -12.31
C GLY A 105 1.90 14.03 -11.68
N TYR A 106 3.14 14.34 -11.28
CA TYR A 106 4.01 13.41 -10.57
C TYR A 106 3.42 12.96 -9.22
N GLU A 107 2.83 13.88 -8.45
CA GLU A 107 2.21 13.54 -7.17
C GLU A 107 0.99 12.62 -7.31
N LEU A 108 0.24 12.74 -8.42
CA LEU A 108 -0.94 11.92 -8.72
C LEU A 108 -0.59 10.50 -9.18
N PHE A 109 0.62 10.24 -9.69
CA PHE A 109 0.99 8.90 -10.12
C PHE A 109 0.94 7.90 -8.96
N PRO A 110 0.51 6.66 -9.23
CA PRO A 110 0.46 5.66 -8.19
C PRO A 110 1.89 5.28 -7.78
N LYS A 111 2.06 5.03 -6.48
CA LYS A 111 3.34 4.69 -5.87
C LYS A 111 3.33 3.25 -5.42
N ARG A 112 4.47 2.58 -5.59
CA ARG A 112 4.66 1.19 -5.16
C ARG A 112 4.61 1.11 -3.64
N ARG A 113 3.74 0.25 -3.12
CA ARG A 113 3.65 -0.11 -1.71
C ARG A 113 3.75 -1.59 -1.53
N VAL A 114 4.40 -1.98 -0.45
CA VAL A 114 4.57 -3.35 -0.04
C VAL A 114 4.08 -3.47 1.39
N TYR A 115 3.22 -4.45 1.63
CA TYR A 115 2.69 -4.77 2.95
C TYR A 115 3.17 -6.14 3.36
N ALA A 116 3.48 -6.30 4.64
CA ALA A 116 3.81 -7.58 5.27
C ALA A 116 3.24 -7.63 6.68
N ASN A 117 2.85 -8.83 7.12
CA ASN A 117 2.62 -9.10 8.53
C ASN A 117 3.97 -9.28 9.23
N VAL A 118 4.17 -8.56 10.34
CA VAL A 118 5.38 -8.60 11.15
C VAL A 118 5.04 -8.63 12.64
N ILE A 119 6.01 -9.02 13.45
CA ILE A 119 6.02 -8.82 14.90
C ILE A 119 7.04 -7.73 15.21
N ASP A 120 6.62 -6.73 15.99
CA ASP A 120 7.54 -5.77 16.60
C ASP A 120 8.22 -6.41 17.82
N ARG A 121 9.53 -6.63 17.77
CA ARG A 121 10.25 -7.24 18.89
C ARG A 121 10.26 -6.36 20.14
N SER A 122 10.02 -5.05 20.01
CA SER A 122 9.89 -4.14 21.14
C SER A 122 8.50 -4.16 21.79
N ASN A 123 7.50 -4.70 21.09
CA ASN A 123 6.11 -4.76 21.53
C ASN A 123 5.45 -6.04 20.99
N GLN A 124 5.85 -7.19 21.54
CA GLN A 124 5.39 -8.50 21.06
C GLN A 124 3.96 -8.82 21.51
N GLU A 125 3.50 -8.16 22.58
CA GLU A 125 2.15 -8.31 23.13
C GLU A 125 1.04 -7.87 22.18
N LYS A 126 1.33 -7.00 21.22
CA LYS A 126 0.39 -6.61 20.15
C LYS A 126 0.14 -7.71 19.12
N GLY A 127 0.99 -8.73 19.07
CA GLY A 127 0.91 -9.77 18.05
C GLY A 127 1.22 -9.25 16.64
N PRO A 128 0.65 -9.90 15.60
CA PRO A 128 0.84 -9.48 14.21
C PRO A 128 0.38 -8.05 13.95
N ILE A 129 1.24 -7.26 13.35
CA ILE A 129 0.97 -5.89 12.90
C ILE A 129 1.42 -5.72 11.46
N ILE A 130 0.87 -4.72 10.76
CA ILE A 130 1.20 -4.50 9.35
C ILE A 130 2.37 -3.52 9.22
N LEU A 131 3.40 -3.93 8.49
CA LEU A 131 4.46 -3.03 8.04
C LEU A 131 4.19 -2.61 6.59
N GLU A 132 3.84 -1.33 6.40
CA GLU A 132 3.86 -0.67 5.08
C GLU A 132 5.29 -0.23 4.76
N MET A 133 5.80 -0.60 3.59
CA MET A 133 7.15 -0.27 3.16
C MET A 133 7.25 0.04 1.66
N GLY A 134 8.30 0.77 1.31
CA GLY A 134 8.66 1.08 -0.07
C GLY A 134 9.68 0.10 -0.67
N LYS A 135 10.13 0.43 -1.89
CA LYS A 135 11.17 -0.31 -2.63
C LYS A 135 12.49 -0.43 -1.85
N THR A 136 12.89 0.63 -1.15
CA THR A 136 14.16 0.73 -0.42
C THR A 136 14.31 -0.27 0.72
N ILE A 137 13.21 -0.74 1.32
CA ILE A 137 13.23 -1.81 2.33
C ILE A 137 13.00 -3.18 1.67
N HIS A 138 12.06 -3.27 0.73
CA HIS A 138 11.68 -4.53 0.11
C HIS A 138 12.80 -5.16 -0.74
N GLU A 139 13.55 -4.38 -1.51
CA GLU A 139 14.63 -4.93 -2.35
C GLU A 139 15.74 -5.62 -1.54
N PRO A 140 16.28 -5.02 -0.46
CA PRO A 140 17.17 -5.73 0.45
C PRO A 140 16.59 -7.03 1.00
N LEU A 141 15.31 -7.06 1.40
CA LEU A 141 14.66 -8.28 1.89
C LEU A 141 14.67 -9.40 0.85
N VAL A 142 14.35 -9.06 -0.42
CA VAL A 142 14.42 -10.03 -1.53
C VAL A 142 15.87 -10.51 -1.74
N LYS A 143 16.86 -9.62 -1.64
CA LYS A 143 18.28 -9.99 -1.74
C LYS A 143 18.71 -10.95 -0.63
N ILE A 144 18.30 -10.69 0.62
CA ILE A 144 18.55 -11.58 1.77
C ILE A 144 17.90 -12.95 1.50
N ARG A 145 16.65 -13.00 1.03
CA ARG A 145 15.96 -14.27 0.77
C ARG A 145 16.62 -15.11 -0.31
N LYS A 146 17.18 -14.46 -1.34
CA LYS A 146 17.84 -15.10 -2.50
C LYS A 146 19.25 -15.60 -2.21
N ASN A 147 19.88 -15.19 -1.11
CA ASN A 147 21.26 -15.51 -0.80
C ASN A 147 21.39 -16.08 0.62
N GLU A 148 21.68 -17.38 0.70
CA GLU A 148 21.86 -18.10 1.97
C GLU A 148 23.06 -17.58 2.77
N ASP A 149 24.14 -17.15 2.10
CA ASP A 149 25.34 -16.60 2.77
C ASP A 149 25.07 -15.24 3.43
N ILE A 150 24.05 -14.50 2.97
CA ILE A 150 23.61 -13.23 3.57
C ILE A 150 22.61 -13.45 4.70
N GLY A 151 21.71 -14.43 4.54
CA GLY A 151 20.77 -14.80 5.59
C GLY A 151 19.73 -15.85 5.18
N GLY A 152 19.35 -15.97 3.90
CA GLY A 152 18.36 -16.97 3.49
C GLY A 152 16.95 -16.70 4.02
N ASN A 153 16.26 -17.71 4.54
CA ASN A 153 14.81 -17.64 4.84
C ASN A 153 14.48 -16.99 6.20
N TYR A 154 14.48 -15.66 6.25
CA TYR A 154 14.16 -14.91 7.47
C TYR A 154 12.72 -15.07 7.99
N THR A 155 11.78 -15.58 7.18
CA THR A 155 10.37 -15.74 7.60
C THR A 155 10.05 -17.10 8.21
N HIS A 156 11.01 -18.04 8.26
CA HIS A 156 10.75 -19.38 8.80
C HIS A 156 10.35 -19.27 10.28
N PRO A 157 9.30 -19.97 10.75
CA PRO A 157 8.85 -19.89 12.15
C PRO A 157 9.94 -20.25 13.16
N ASP A 158 10.64 -21.36 12.94
CA ASP A 158 11.68 -21.85 13.88
C ASP A 158 13.09 -21.35 13.54
N GLU A 159 13.54 -21.56 12.30
CA GLU A 159 14.92 -21.28 11.85
C GLU A 159 15.12 -19.86 11.29
N GLY A 160 14.06 -19.06 11.22
CA GLY A 160 14.15 -17.69 10.71
C GLY A 160 14.93 -16.78 11.66
N PHE A 161 15.06 -15.52 11.28
CA PHE A 161 15.79 -14.52 12.07
C PHE A 161 15.13 -13.16 11.93
N ASP A 162 15.39 -12.30 12.90
CA ASP A 162 14.86 -10.95 12.89
C ASP A 162 15.57 -10.08 11.84
N ILE A 163 14.85 -9.10 11.34
CA ILE A 163 15.37 -8.06 10.46
C ILE A 163 15.48 -6.77 11.27
N VAL A 164 16.65 -6.16 11.20
CA VAL A 164 16.86 -4.81 11.73
C VAL A 164 16.67 -3.81 10.60
N ILE A 165 15.72 -2.89 10.78
CA ILE A 165 15.49 -1.77 9.89
C ILE A 165 15.96 -0.52 10.63
N ASP A 166 17.14 -0.03 10.25
CA ASP A 166 17.66 1.24 10.76
C ASP A 166 17.14 2.38 9.90
N ARG A 167 16.43 3.32 10.54
CA ARG A 167 15.85 4.50 9.88
C ARG A 167 16.63 5.74 10.29
N VAL A 168 17.14 6.49 9.34
CA VAL A 168 17.68 7.83 9.57
C VAL A 168 16.81 8.87 8.87
N GLY A 169 16.82 10.11 9.36
CA GLY A 169 16.01 11.22 8.82
C GLY A 169 14.58 11.26 9.36
N THR A 170 13.97 12.43 9.31
CA THR A 170 12.62 12.70 9.86
C THR A 170 11.62 13.19 8.82
N SER A 171 12.10 13.70 7.69
CA SER A 171 11.31 14.25 6.59
C SER A 171 11.22 13.29 5.41
N LYS A 172 10.40 13.65 4.41
CA LYS A 172 10.23 12.87 3.18
C LYS A 172 11.53 12.76 2.37
N ASN A 173 12.40 13.77 2.42
CA ASN A 173 13.54 13.90 1.50
C ASN A 173 14.87 13.42 2.12
N ASP A 174 14.94 13.29 3.45
CA ASP A 174 16.13 12.84 4.17
C ASP A 174 15.99 11.42 4.77
N THR A 175 14.79 10.82 4.67
CA THR A 175 14.57 9.47 5.23
C THR A 175 15.32 8.41 4.42
N LYS A 176 16.21 7.66 5.08
CA LYS A 176 16.90 6.50 4.50
C LYS A 176 16.75 5.29 5.41
N TYR A 177 16.73 4.12 4.77
CA TYR A 177 16.58 2.84 5.46
C TYR A 177 17.78 1.95 5.16
N THR A 178 18.32 1.32 6.20
CA THR A 178 19.29 0.24 6.09
C THR A 178 18.66 -1.03 6.64
N VAL A 179 18.60 -2.09 5.83
CA VAL A 179 18.03 -3.38 6.20
C VAL A 179 19.15 -4.36 6.48
N ILE A 180 19.20 -4.90 7.69
CA ILE A 180 20.29 -5.74 8.18
C ILE A 180 19.71 -7.04 8.74
N PRO A 181 20.11 -8.21 8.21
CA PRO A 181 19.70 -9.49 8.79
C PRO A 181 20.38 -9.72 10.14
N ALA A 182 19.65 -10.20 11.14
CA ALA A 182 20.26 -10.66 12.37
C ALA A 182 21.14 -11.89 12.10
N ARG A 183 22.34 -11.94 12.70
CA ARG A 183 23.30 -13.03 12.48
C ARG A 183 22.89 -14.37 13.10
N LYS A 184 22.00 -14.34 14.09
CA LYS A 184 21.53 -15.52 14.81
C LYS A 184 20.09 -15.77 14.43
N SER A 185 19.74 -17.03 14.24
CA SER A 185 18.34 -17.45 14.21
C SER A 185 17.66 -17.04 15.50
N SER A 186 16.40 -16.66 15.37
CA SER A 186 15.52 -16.39 16.50
C SER A 186 14.19 -17.09 16.20
N PRO A 187 13.63 -17.88 17.11
CA PRO A 187 12.29 -18.43 16.89
C PRO A 187 11.26 -17.30 16.81
N LEU A 188 10.13 -17.56 16.14
CA LEU A 188 9.03 -16.61 16.06
C LEU A 188 8.55 -16.22 17.46
N GLY A 189 8.39 -17.21 18.35
CA GLY A 189 8.00 -17.02 19.76
C GLY A 189 6.64 -17.64 20.02
N ASN A 190 5.59 -17.10 19.40
CA ASN A 190 4.26 -17.70 19.38
C ASN A 190 3.88 -18.11 17.95
N LEU A 191 3.56 -19.40 17.74
CA LEU A 191 3.14 -19.93 16.44
C LEU A 191 1.71 -19.54 16.06
N GLU A 192 0.85 -19.20 17.03
CA GLU A 192 -0.51 -18.72 16.78
C GLU A 192 -0.53 -17.42 15.96
N TRP A 193 0.56 -16.64 16.01
CA TRP A 193 0.74 -15.44 15.19
C TRP A 193 0.71 -15.73 13.69
N VAL A 194 0.99 -16.96 13.27
CA VAL A 194 0.88 -17.35 11.86
C VAL A 194 -0.58 -17.37 11.41
N GLU A 195 -1.50 -17.75 12.30
CA GLU A 195 -2.94 -17.83 12.05
C GLU A 195 -3.64 -16.48 12.23
N GLN A 196 -3.08 -15.62 13.09
CA GLN A 196 -3.59 -14.27 13.37
C GLN A 196 -3.11 -13.19 12.38
N GLN A 197 -2.57 -13.60 11.22
CA GLN A 197 -2.12 -12.67 10.20
C GLN A 197 -3.26 -11.83 9.64
N HIS A 198 -3.03 -10.53 9.47
CA HIS A 198 -3.98 -9.64 8.81
C HIS A 198 -4.07 -9.97 7.32
N ASP A 199 -5.27 -9.89 6.75
CA ASP A 199 -5.47 -10.06 5.31
C ASP A 199 -4.87 -8.87 4.55
N LEU A 200 -3.81 -9.15 3.79
CA LEU A 200 -3.14 -8.13 2.98
C LEU A 200 -3.86 -7.91 1.63
N ASP A 201 -4.78 -8.77 1.20
CA ASP A 201 -5.49 -8.61 -0.07
C ASP A 201 -6.41 -7.37 -0.08
N ARG A 202 -6.85 -6.91 1.11
CA ARG A 202 -7.59 -5.65 1.29
C ARG A 202 -6.92 -4.44 0.64
N TYR A 203 -5.58 -4.43 0.54
CA TYR A 203 -4.83 -3.32 -0.06
C TYR A 203 -4.93 -3.25 -1.57
N SER A 204 -5.39 -4.32 -2.20
CA SER A 204 -5.61 -4.43 -3.65
C SER A 204 -7.09 -4.41 -4.02
N LYS A 205 -7.96 -3.89 -3.14
CA LYS A 205 -9.39 -3.74 -3.42
C LYS A 205 -9.56 -2.96 -4.72
N GLN A 206 -10.30 -3.57 -5.64
CA GLN A 206 -10.63 -2.95 -6.91
C GLN A 206 -11.73 -1.91 -6.69
N HIS A 207 -11.58 -0.77 -7.36
CA HIS A 207 -12.60 0.26 -7.40
C HIS A 207 -12.95 0.57 -8.85
N THR A 208 -14.23 0.78 -9.08
CA THR A 208 -14.79 1.27 -10.33
C THR A 208 -14.52 2.76 -10.50
N ASP A 209 -14.60 3.25 -11.74
CA ASP A 209 -14.43 4.69 -11.99
C ASP A 209 -15.48 5.55 -11.27
N ALA A 210 -16.68 5.00 -11.04
CA ALA A 210 -17.72 5.69 -10.27
C ALA A 210 -17.33 5.85 -8.80
N GLU A 211 -16.88 4.76 -8.16
CA GLU A 211 -16.41 4.80 -6.77
C GLU A 211 -15.18 5.71 -6.61
N ILE A 212 -14.25 5.69 -7.56
CA ILE A 212 -13.08 6.57 -7.52
C ILE A 212 -13.50 8.04 -7.64
N ARG A 213 -14.45 8.37 -8.53
CA ARG A 213 -14.99 9.74 -8.64
C ARG A 213 -15.64 10.19 -7.33
N GLU A 214 -16.40 9.31 -6.69
CA GLU A 214 -17.00 9.59 -5.38
C GLU A 214 -15.93 9.85 -4.31
N MET A 215 -14.93 8.98 -4.20
CA MET A 215 -13.84 9.14 -3.23
C MET A 215 -13.08 10.45 -3.39
N ILE A 216 -12.89 10.92 -4.63
CA ILE A 216 -12.13 12.15 -4.90
C ILE A 216 -13.01 13.41 -5.00
N GLY A 217 -14.33 13.27 -4.88
CA GLY A 217 -15.29 14.37 -5.03
C GLY A 217 -15.37 14.94 -6.45
N ALA A 218 -15.08 14.13 -7.48
CA ALA A 218 -15.18 14.55 -8.87
C ALA A 218 -16.64 14.42 -9.39
N PRO A 219 -17.15 15.40 -10.15
CA PRO A 219 -18.49 15.31 -10.73
C PRO A 219 -18.59 14.15 -11.71
N ALA A 220 -19.79 13.58 -11.86
CA ALA A 220 -20.06 12.63 -12.93
C ALA A 220 -19.91 13.32 -14.28
N SER A 221 -18.96 12.88 -15.10
CA SER A 221 -18.78 13.41 -16.45
C SER A 221 -19.74 12.73 -17.42
N GLU A 222 -20.53 13.51 -18.17
CA GLU A 222 -21.09 13.06 -19.45
C GLU A 222 -19.93 12.71 -20.40
N GLU A 223 -20.06 11.60 -21.12
CA GLU A 223 -19.01 10.97 -21.92
C GLU A 223 -18.23 11.98 -22.77
N SER A 224 -16.93 12.12 -22.52
CA SER A 224 -16.01 12.74 -23.48
C SER A 224 -14.98 11.73 -23.96
N SER A 225 -14.88 11.68 -25.27
CA SER A 225 -14.35 10.62 -26.11
C SER A 225 -12.88 10.27 -25.88
N SER A 226 -12.61 8.97 -26.01
CA SER A 226 -11.32 8.29 -26.11
C SER A 226 -10.18 9.11 -26.73
N ALA A 227 -9.19 9.45 -25.91
CA ALA A 227 -7.81 9.68 -26.36
C ALA A 227 -7.03 8.37 -26.30
N PRO A 228 -6.12 8.09 -27.25
CA PRO A 228 -5.39 6.82 -27.30
C PRO A 228 -4.44 6.69 -26.11
N GLU A 229 -4.32 5.46 -25.60
CA GLU A 229 -3.35 5.09 -24.56
C GLU A 229 -1.91 5.21 -25.07
N PRO A 230 -1.01 5.85 -24.32
CA PRO A 230 0.42 5.65 -24.50
C PRO A 230 1.01 4.84 -23.35
N GLU A 231 1.86 3.90 -23.72
CA GLU A 231 2.69 3.07 -22.84
C GLU A 231 3.63 3.93 -21.97
N GLY A 232 3.89 3.42 -20.76
CA GLY A 232 5.23 3.54 -20.15
C GLY A 232 5.57 4.83 -19.41
N ALA A 233 4.76 5.24 -18.43
CA ALA A 233 5.29 6.02 -17.31
C ALA A 233 4.84 5.37 -16.00
N THR A 234 5.80 4.79 -15.29
CA THR A 234 5.65 4.34 -13.91
C THR A 234 6.49 5.24 -13.03
N SER A 235 6.13 5.38 -11.75
CA SER A 235 6.99 6.10 -10.79
C SER A 235 8.35 5.42 -10.60
N ASP A 236 8.51 4.17 -11.05
CA ASP A 236 9.75 3.39 -10.95
C ASP A 236 10.77 3.73 -12.06
N ASP A 237 10.38 4.49 -13.09
CA ASP A 237 11.23 4.83 -14.25
C ASP A 237 12.08 6.10 -14.05
N PHE A 238 11.95 6.81 -12.92
CA PHE A 238 12.65 8.08 -12.71
C PHE A 238 13.40 8.09 -11.38
N ILE A 239 14.71 8.32 -11.47
CA ILE A 239 15.57 8.68 -10.34
C ILE A 239 15.02 9.97 -9.75
N ASP A 240 14.83 10.00 -8.43
CA ASP A 240 14.45 11.20 -7.66
C ASP A 240 15.44 12.35 -7.97
N VAL A 241 15.14 13.15 -9.00
CA VAL A 241 15.80 14.43 -9.23
C VAL A 241 15.00 15.45 -8.43
N GLU A 242 15.68 15.98 -7.43
CA GLU A 242 15.22 17.02 -6.52
C GLU A 242 14.54 18.16 -7.30
N SER A 243 13.24 18.36 -7.06
CA SER A 243 12.57 19.64 -7.35
C SER A 243 12.27 20.33 -6.03
N GLU A 244 12.71 21.59 -5.93
CA GLU A 244 12.40 22.48 -4.82
C GLU A 244 10.89 22.74 -4.76
N PRO A 245 10.27 22.83 -3.57
CA PRO A 245 8.83 23.03 -3.46
C PRO A 245 8.45 24.43 -3.94
N ALA A 246 7.62 24.52 -4.98
CA ALA A 246 6.93 25.76 -5.29
C ALA A 246 5.73 25.92 -4.35
N GLU A 247 5.75 26.94 -3.49
CA GLU A 247 4.59 27.38 -2.73
C GLU A 247 3.55 27.94 -3.72
N GLY A 248 2.54 27.13 -4.06
CA GLY A 248 1.44 27.52 -4.93
C GLY A 248 0.15 26.86 -4.45
N GLU A 249 -0.92 27.67 -4.35
CA GLU A 249 -2.20 27.29 -3.77
C GLU A 249 -2.76 25.95 -4.32
N ASP A 250 -3.08 25.06 -3.38
CA ASP A 250 -3.61 23.70 -3.57
C ASP A 250 -5.05 23.70 -4.12
N ASN A 251 -5.28 24.19 -5.34
CA ASN A 251 -6.58 24.09 -6.00
C ASN A 251 -6.54 23.13 -7.19
N ILE A 252 -6.61 21.82 -6.89
CA ILE A 252 -6.87 20.80 -7.92
C ILE A 252 -8.36 20.90 -8.28
N LYS A 253 -8.66 21.53 -9.43
CA LYS A 253 -9.98 21.40 -10.05
C LYS A 253 -10.02 20.08 -10.83
N TRP A 254 -10.89 19.18 -10.39
CA TRP A 254 -11.24 17.94 -11.07
C TRP A 254 -12.02 18.20 -12.35
#